data_AF-A0A9R1VZG3-F1
#
_entry.id   AF-A0A9R1VZG3-F1
#
_cell.length_a   1.000
_cell.length_b   1.000
_cell.length_c   1.000
_cell.angle_alpha   90.00
_cell.angle_beta   90.00
_cell.angle_gamma   90.00
#
_symmetry.space_group_name_H-M   'P 1'
#
loop_
_entity.id
_entity.type
_entity.pdbx_description
1 polymer ?
#
loop_
_entity_poly.entity_id
_entity_poly.type
_entity_poly.pdbx_seq_one_letter_code
_entity_poly.pdbx_strand_id
1 'polypeptide(L)'
;MRLYSFEITDCSLLSTLAFATWLLNIGDGRIGVPDKDEPRDSSWIRTPYSLLISPGPDSLQTLIDFVYGDDMLNDPTDIHLSHNRQDIQ
;
A
#
# COMPACT_ATOMS: atom_id res chain seq x y z
N MET A 1 -2.25 -5.08 -3.34
CA MET A 1 -1.25 -4.49 -4.26
C MET A 1 -1.39 -5.14 -5.61
N ARG A 2 -1.79 -4.40 -6.65
CA ARG A 2 -1.72 -4.88 -8.03
C ARG A 2 -0.34 -4.52 -8.57
N LEU A 3 0.49 -5.53 -8.86
CA LEU A 3 1.78 -5.33 -9.51
C LEU A 3 1.52 -5.20 -11.01
N TYR A 4 1.55 -3.98 -11.53
CA TYR A 4 1.54 -3.75 -12.98
C TYR A 4 2.94 -4.05 -13.52
N SER A 5 3.02 -4.98 -14.46
CA SER A 5 4.25 -5.32 -15.19
C SER A 5 4.49 -4.27 -16.28
N PHE A 6 4.98 -3.09 -15.90
CA PHE A 6 5.53 -2.15 -16.87
C PHE A 6 6.92 -1.76 -16.38
N GLU A 7 7.93 -2.22 -17.13
CA GLU A 7 9.37 -2.04 -16.93
C GLU A 7 9.83 -1.88 -15.48
N ILE A 8 10.01 -3.01 -14.80
CA ILE A 8 10.55 -3.01 -13.44
C ILE A 8 12.03 -2.61 -13.50
N THR A 9 12.32 -1.34 -13.26
CA THR A 9 13.67 -0.85 -13.03
C THR A 9 14.24 -1.49 -11.75
N ASP A 10 15.56 -1.73 -11.68
CA ASP A 10 16.20 -2.40 -10.53
C ASP A 10 15.85 -1.77 -9.17
N CYS A 11 15.67 -0.45 -9.12
CA CYS A 11 15.23 0.27 -7.92
C CYS A 11 13.80 -0.10 -7.46
N SER A 12 12.90 -0.44 -8.39
CA SER A 12 11.52 -0.86 -8.12
C SER A 12 11.43 -2.32 -7.62
N LEU A 13 12.33 -3.19 -8.09
CA LEU A 13 12.45 -4.56 -7.56
C LEU A 13 12.95 -4.55 -6.11
N LEU A 14 13.95 -3.72 -5.81
CA LEU A 14 14.50 -3.57 -4.45
C LEU A 14 13.44 -3.09 -3.44
N SER A 15 12.59 -2.13 -3.83
CA SER A 15 11.50 -1.66 -2.96
C SER A 15 10.41 -2.72 -2.76
N THR A 16 10.07 -3.48 -3.80
CA THR A 16 9.09 -4.57 -3.74
C THR A 16 9.56 -5.71 -2.83
N LEU A 17 10.81 -6.14 -2.98
CA LEU A 17 11.40 -7.19 -2.14
C LEU A 17 11.47 -6.75 -0.67
N ALA A 18 11.87 -5.51 -0.41
CA ALA A 18 11.92 -4.96 0.94
C ALA A 18 10.52 -4.92 1.58
N PHE A 19 9.49 -4.50 0.84
CA PHE A 19 8.11 -4.52 1.30
C PHE A 19 7.62 -5.95 1.60
N ALA A 20 7.81 -6.88 0.66
CA ALA A 20 7.37 -8.27 0.81
C ALA A 20 8.06 -8.95 2.01
N THR A 21 9.36 -8.71 2.18
CA THR A 21 10.13 -9.20 3.32
C THR A 21 9.60 -8.64 4.63
N TRP A 22 9.31 -7.33 4.70
CA TRP A 22 8.72 -6.72 5.89
C TRP A 22 7.36 -7.32 6.23
N LEU A 23 6.49 -7.52 5.23
CA LEU A 23 5.15 -8.09 5.42
C LEU A 23 5.21 -9.55 5.89
N LEU A 24 6.10 -10.37 5.33
CA LEU A 24 6.29 -11.76 5.77
C LEU A 24 6.78 -11.82 7.21
N ASN A 25 7.73 -10.97 7.60
CA ASN A 25 8.21 -10.92 8.98
C ASN A 25 7.10 -10.53 9.98
N ILE A 26 6.08 -9.78 9.56
CA ILE A 26 4.88 -9.55 10.38
C ILE A 26 4.05 -10.83 10.51
N GLY A 27 3.77 -11.51 9.39
CA GLY A 27 3.02 -12.77 9.38
C GLY A 27 3.69 -13.89 10.18
N ASP A 28 5.02 -13.92 10.20
CA ASP A 28 5.83 -14.85 10.99
C ASP A 28 5.93 -14.47 12.48
N GLY A 29 5.34 -13.34 12.90
CA GLY A 29 5.40 -12.84 14.28
C GLY A 29 6.78 -12.33 14.71
N ARG A 30 7.69 -12.10 13.76
CA ARG A 30 9.06 -11.59 14.02
C ARG A 30 9.08 -10.07 14.19
N ILE A 31 8.09 -9.37 13.63
CA ILE A 31 7.86 -7.94 13.77
C ILE A 31 6.50 -7.72 14.40
N GLY A 32 6.48 -6.93 15.47
CA GLY A 32 5.26 -6.57 16.19
C GLY A 32 5.47 -6.61 17.70
N VAL A 33 4.71 -5.83 18.44
CA VAL A 33 4.63 -5.90 19.90
C VAL A 33 3.19 -6.27 20.24
N PRO A 34 2.95 -7.39 20.97
CA PRO A 34 1.61 -7.77 21.38
C PRO A 34 0.87 -6.61 22.03
N ASP A 35 -0.40 -6.45 21.66
CA ASP A 35 -1.27 -5.48 22.31
C ASP A 35 -1.40 -5.83 23.81
N LYS A 36 -1.46 -4.83 24.70
CA LYS A 36 -1.55 -5.10 26.14
C LYS A 36 -2.93 -5.59 26.55
N ASP A 37 -3.97 -5.14 25.86
CA ASP A 37 -5.37 -5.44 26.14
C ASP A 37 -5.81 -6.71 25.38
N GLU A 38 -5.22 -6.99 24.21
CA GLU A 38 -5.48 -8.19 23.41
C GLU A 38 -4.19 -8.86 22.87
N PRO A 39 -3.32 -9.39 23.75
CA PRO A 39 -1.97 -9.86 23.38
C PRO A 39 -1.93 -11.10 22.50
N ARG A 40 -3.06 -11.80 22.31
CA ARG A 40 -3.12 -13.05 21.54
C ARG A 40 -3.39 -12.81 20.07
N ASP A 41 -4.27 -11.85 19.79
CA ASP A 41 -4.86 -11.67 18.46
C ASP A 41 -4.46 -10.34 17.83
N SER A 42 -3.88 -9.42 18.61
CA SER A 42 -3.51 -8.08 18.18
C SER A 42 -2.03 -7.76 18.47
N SER A 43 -1.38 -7.05 17.54
CA SER A 43 0.00 -6.60 17.68
C SER A 43 0.21 -5.24 17.03
N TRP A 44 0.96 -4.37 17.71
CA TRP A 44 1.40 -3.08 17.20
C TRP A 44 2.60 -3.28 16.28
N ILE A 45 2.47 -2.87 15.03
CA ILE A 45 3.57 -2.83 14.06
C ILE A 45 3.97 -1.39 13.77
N ARG A 46 5.24 -1.18 13.44
CA ARG A 46 5.72 0.10 12.94
C ARG A 46 5.93 0.03 11.43
N THR A 47 5.22 0.87 10.70
CA THR A 47 5.39 1.01 9.26
C THR A 47 6.74 1.68 8.95
N PRO A 48 7.56 1.09 8.06
CA PRO A 48 8.78 1.72 7.57
C PRO A 48 8.53 3.11 6.98
N TYR A 49 9.44 4.05 7.24
CA TYR A 49 9.32 5.43 6.76
C TYR A 49 9.23 5.55 5.24
N SER A 50 9.87 4.66 4.50
CA SER A 50 9.82 4.61 3.03
C SER A 50 8.43 4.27 2.47
N LEU A 51 7.53 3.76 3.30
CA LEU A 51 6.14 3.44 2.94
C LEU A 51 5.15 4.51 3.43
N LEU A 52 5.64 5.52 4.15
CA LEU A 52 4.81 6.61 4.62
C LEU A 52 4.75 7.72 3.58
N ILE A 53 3.57 8.29 3.41
CA ILE A 53 3.43 9.56 2.68
C ILE A 53 4.10 10.64 3.54
N SER A 54 5.04 11.35 2.94
CA SER A 54 5.73 12.43 3.64
C SER A 54 4.74 13.55 3.98
N PRO A 55 4.73 14.06 5.23
CA PRO A 55 3.90 15.20 5.57
C PRO A 55 4.38 16.44 4.80
N GLY A 56 3.43 17.21 4.25
CA GLY A 56 3.72 18.38 3.44
C GLY A 56 2.45 18.97 2.84
N PRO A 57 2.54 20.15 2.21
CA PRO A 57 1.39 20.81 1.57
C PRO A 57 0.71 19.92 0.52
N ASP A 58 1.47 19.05 -0.15
CA ASP A 58 0.98 18.17 -1.21
C ASP A 58 0.68 16.74 -0.73
N SER A 59 0.70 16.48 0.58
CA SER A 59 0.53 15.11 1.12
C SER A 59 -0.84 14.52 0.81
N LEU A 60 -1.89 15.35 0.82
CA LEU A 60 -3.24 14.94 0.46
C LEU A 60 -3.33 14.61 -1.03
N GLN A 61 -2.75 15.44 -1.90
CA GLN A 61 -2.72 15.18 -3.34
C GLN A 61 -1.94 13.89 -3.63
N THR A 62 -0.79 13.70 -2.99
CA THR A 62 0.02 12.48 -3.09
C THR A 62 -0.77 11.23 -2.68
N LEU A 63 -1.59 11.31 -1.62
CA LEU A 63 -2.45 10.21 -1.21
C LEU A 63 -3.54 9.92 -2.25
N ILE A 64 -4.15 10.98 -2.77
CA ILE A 64 -5.22 10.91 -3.76
C ILE A 64 -4.69 10.25 -5.05
N ASP A 65 -3.53 10.69 -5.56
CA ASP A 65 -2.89 10.13 -6.74
C ASP A 65 -2.45 8.67 -6.50
N PHE A 66 -1.96 8.36 -5.30
CA PHE A 66 -1.60 6.99 -4.93
C PHE A 66 -2.79 6.03 -4.97
N VAL A 67 -3.97 6.45 -4.50
CA VAL A 67 -5.15 5.57 -4.43
C VAL A 67 -5.84 5.44 -5.78
N TYR A 68 -5.92 6.54 -6.55
CA TYR A 68 -6.76 6.62 -7.73
C TYR A 68 -6.00 6.67 -9.05
N GLY A 69 -4.69 6.93 -9.04
CA GLY A 69 -3.89 7.23 -10.22
C GLY A 69 -4.15 8.65 -10.77
N ASP A 70 -3.24 9.12 -11.63
CA ASP A 70 -3.24 10.50 -12.16
C ASP A 70 -4.51 10.88 -12.94
N ASP A 71 -5.14 9.90 -13.60
CA ASP A 71 -6.18 10.18 -14.60
C ASP A 71 -7.60 10.14 -14.02
N MET A 72 -7.82 9.45 -12.89
CA MET A 72 -9.17 9.13 -12.42
C MET A 72 -9.93 10.33 -11.83
N LEU A 73 -9.22 11.35 -11.34
CA LEU A 73 -9.85 12.57 -10.79
C LEU A 73 -10.13 13.62 -11.84
N ASN A 74 -9.31 13.64 -12.89
CA ASN A 74 -9.38 14.64 -13.95
C ASN A 74 -10.39 14.23 -15.02
N ASP A 75 -10.56 12.93 -15.28
CA ASP A 75 -11.60 12.39 -16.16
C ASP A 75 -12.34 11.21 -15.50
N PRO A 76 -13.30 11.48 -14.60
CA PRO A 76 -14.11 10.44 -13.98
C PRO A 76 -15.11 9.87 -14.99
N THR A 77 -14.66 9.04 -15.92
CA THR A 77 -15.55 8.29 -16.82
C THR A 77 -16.09 7.05 -16.12
N ASP A 78 -17.38 6.77 -16.33
CA ASP A 78 -18.14 5.63 -15.75
C ASP A 78 -17.50 4.26 -16.09
N ILE A 79 -16.65 4.22 -17.12
CA ILE A 79 -15.90 3.06 -17.59
C ILE A 79 -14.77 2.67 -16.61
N HIS A 80 -14.18 3.65 -15.91
CA HIS A 80 -13.08 3.42 -14.96
C HIS A 80 -13.59 2.96 -13.58
N LEU A 81 -14.79 3.41 -13.19
CA LEU A 81 -15.43 3.03 -11.92
C LEU A 81 -16.05 1.62 -11.97
N SER A 82 -16.47 1.16 -13.15
CA SER A 82 -17.10 -0.15 -13.36
C SER A 82 -16.09 -1.32 -13.42
N HIS A 83 -14.84 -1.08 -13.80
CA HIS A 83 -13.76 -2.10 -13.77
C HIS A 83 -13.37 -2.54 -12.34
N ASN A 84 -13.69 -1.75 -11.31
CA ASN A 84 -13.49 -2.13 -9.91
C ASN A 84 -14.72 -2.83 -9.29
N ARG A 85 -15.81 -3.01 -10.04
CA ARG A 85 -17.09 -3.58 -9.55
C ARG A 85 -17.46 -4.95 -10.11
N GLN A 86 -16.59 -5.61 -10.89
CA GLN A 86 -16.90 -6.94 -11.45
C GLN A 86 -16.21 -8.12 -10.74
N ASP A 87 -15.48 -7.91 -9.64
CA ASP A 87 -14.88 -8.99 -8.86
C ASP A 87 -15.68 -9.37 -7.59
N ILE A 88 -16.98 -9.07 -7.53
CA ILE A 88 -17.88 -9.71 -6.56
C ILE A 88 -19.11 -10.26 -7.29
N GLN A 89 -18.94 -11.54 -7.66
CA GLN A 89 -19.94 -12.58 -7.97
C GLN A 89 -20.27 -12.86 -9.44
#